data_AF-A0A412HWN1-F1
#
_entry.id   AF-A0A412HWN1-F1
#
_cell.length_a   1.000
_cell.length_b   1.000
_cell.length_c   1.000
_cell.angle_alpha   90.00
_cell.angle_beta   90.00
_cell.angle_gamma   90.00
#
_symmetry.space_group_name_H-M   'P 1'
#
loop_
_entity.id
_entity.type
_entity.pdbx_description
1 polymer ?
#
loop_
_entity_poly.entity_id
_entity_poly.type
_entity_poly.pdbx_seq_one_letter_code
_entity_poly.pdbx_strand_id
1 'polypeptide(L)'
;VFDKYSINLKESETLSSKMLLHIEFMNRRVIGGYELKNPIVDDVKTKFPFAFEISMMIVPILFKYKRVYVTEDEISYLTVYVAQFLENENVKLKTIVVTSQRHSVKQLLTQWLEMYFKNQIAIVDIINKEALKKMDLTSIDLVITLDSFLILKDVEVFSMDKLPEIKDIERLNSMIHMIRMNKRVSKILDRYIQKEHVKVYPDTKELSELLQEMSQKLHESGFISDTKGFYEDVLLREKNYPTNLGSQMMVPHALFTFADKTGIEVALLKKPLEHDGNQVQLVFLLALEKKRNDEMNLLFQFFNQIVSHKKYMHELLQSEDSDVFIKNLYSFKLLE
;
A
#
# COMPACT_ATOMS: atom_id res chain seq x y z
N VAL A 1 3.69 -9.66 14.67
CA VAL A 1 3.71 -9.47 13.20
C VAL A 1 3.18 -10.69 12.49
N PHE A 2 3.79 -11.87 12.64
CA PHE A 2 3.30 -13.12 12.05
C PHE A 2 1.81 -13.40 12.37
N ASP A 3 1.38 -13.32 13.63
CA ASP A 3 -0.01 -13.65 13.97
C ASP A 3 -1.06 -12.67 13.38
N LYS A 4 -0.68 -11.41 13.13
CA LYS A 4 -1.60 -10.36 12.64
C LYS A 4 -1.55 -10.18 11.12
N TYR A 5 -0.36 -10.27 10.53
CA TYR A 5 -0.11 -9.99 9.11
C TYR A 5 0.49 -11.18 8.35
N SER A 6 0.79 -12.30 9.03
CA SER A 6 1.44 -13.50 8.47
C SER A 6 2.77 -13.25 7.78
N ILE A 7 3.45 -12.19 8.22
CA ILE A 7 4.79 -11.84 7.78
C ILE A 7 5.79 -12.33 8.83
N ASN A 8 6.69 -13.20 8.40
CA ASN A 8 7.73 -13.76 9.25
C ASN A 8 9.04 -12.96 9.13
N LEU A 9 9.14 -11.87 9.90
CA LEU A 9 10.34 -11.03 9.91
C LEU A 9 11.62 -11.78 10.31
N LYS A 10 11.51 -12.97 10.95
CA LYS A 10 12.67 -13.78 11.37
C LYS A 10 13.37 -14.48 10.20
N GLU A 11 12.74 -14.58 9.03
CA GLU A 11 13.36 -15.20 7.86
C GLU A 11 14.53 -14.37 7.30
N SER A 12 14.55 -13.06 7.60
CA SER A 12 15.67 -12.19 7.24
C SER A 12 16.59 -11.97 8.44
N GLU A 13 17.74 -12.64 8.43
CA GLU A 13 18.81 -12.43 9.41
C GLU A 13 19.35 -10.98 9.34
N THR A 14 19.42 -10.42 8.14
CA THR A 14 19.84 -9.02 7.93
C THR A 14 18.85 -8.04 8.58
N LEU A 15 17.54 -8.25 8.39
CA LEU A 15 16.52 -7.43 9.05
C LEU A 15 16.64 -7.55 10.57
N SER A 16 16.70 -8.78 11.08
CA SER A 16 16.75 -9.07 12.51
C SER A 16 17.93 -8.38 13.18
N SER A 17 19.11 -8.44 12.56
CA SER A 17 20.33 -7.82 13.07
C SER A 17 20.25 -6.28 13.09
N LYS A 18 19.75 -5.67 12.00
CA LYS A 18 19.58 -4.21 11.90
C LYS A 18 18.53 -3.69 12.89
N MET A 19 17.38 -4.36 12.98
CA MET A 19 16.30 -3.99 13.91
C MET A 19 16.74 -4.15 15.36
N LEU A 20 17.45 -5.22 15.71
CA LEU A 20 17.96 -5.42 17.07
C LEU A 20 18.83 -4.24 17.53
N LEU A 21 19.80 -3.85 16.70
CA LEU A 21 20.68 -2.73 16.98
C LEU A 21 19.90 -1.42 17.11
N HIS A 22 18.96 -1.17 16.21
CA HIS A 22 18.14 0.04 16.25
C HIS A 22 17.27 0.09 17.52
N ILE A 23 16.60 -1.01 17.85
CA ILE A 23 15.74 -1.13 19.03
C ILE A 23 16.55 -0.95 20.31
N GLU A 24 17.79 -1.45 20.37
CA GLU A 24 18.65 -1.24 21.52
C GLU A 24 18.94 0.24 21.79
N PHE A 25 19.35 0.99 20.75
CA PHE A 25 19.62 2.42 20.89
C PHE A 25 18.35 3.24 21.12
N MET A 26 17.26 2.93 20.42
CA MET A 26 15.95 3.51 20.64
C MET A 26 15.51 3.33 22.09
N ASN A 27 15.65 2.14 22.67
CA ASN A 27 15.30 1.88 24.07
C ASN A 27 16.07 2.80 25.03
N ARG A 28 17.36 3.01 24.79
CA ARG A 28 18.18 3.93 25.63
C ARG A 28 17.68 5.37 25.53
N ARG A 29 17.31 5.82 24.32
CA ARG A 29 16.76 7.17 24.10
C ARG A 29 15.40 7.34 24.76
N VAL A 30 14.46 6.45 24.46
CA VAL A 30 13.08 6.50 24.97
C VAL A 30 13.04 6.41 26.50
N ILE A 31 13.80 5.50 27.10
CA ILE A 31 13.89 5.39 28.58
C ILE A 31 14.57 6.61 29.20
N GLY A 32 15.58 7.16 28.53
CA GLY A 32 16.28 8.37 28.95
C GLY A 32 15.51 9.68 28.70
N GLY A 33 14.35 9.63 28.04
CA GLY A 33 13.58 10.83 27.67
C GLY A 33 14.21 11.66 26.55
N TYR A 34 15.12 11.10 25.77
CA TYR A 34 15.72 11.78 24.62
C TYR A 34 14.87 11.57 23.36
N GLU A 35 14.46 12.67 22.72
CA GLU A 35 13.76 12.64 21.45
C GLU A 35 14.72 12.81 20.28
N LEU A 36 14.65 11.89 19.31
CA LEU A 36 15.29 12.03 18.02
C LEU A 36 14.23 12.41 17.00
N LYS A 37 14.22 13.67 16.54
CA LYS A 37 13.31 14.09 15.48
C LYS A 37 13.65 13.41 14.16
N ASN A 38 12.63 12.99 13.46
CA ASN A 38 12.72 12.35 12.16
C ASN A 38 12.04 13.26 11.12
N PRO A 39 12.81 13.89 10.22
CA PRO A 39 12.25 14.83 9.25
C PRO A 39 11.39 14.17 8.16
N ILE A 40 11.34 12.83 8.10
CA ILE A 40 10.66 12.07 7.03
C ILE A 40 9.48 11.22 7.54
N VAL A 41 8.91 11.53 8.72
CA VAL A 41 7.76 10.76 9.26
C VAL A 41 6.59 10.73 8.27
N ASP A 42 6.18 11.89 7.76
CA ASP A 42 5.05 11.99 6.82
C ASP A 42 5.33 11.29 5.49
N ASP A 43 6.56 11.42 4.99
CA ASP A 43 7.06 10.72 3.80
C ASP A 43 6.97 9.20 3.98
N VAL A 44 7.37 8.70 5.14
CA VAL A 44 7.36 7.27 5.47
C VAL A 44 5.94 6.75 5.64
N LYS A 45 5.05 7.47 6.34
CA LYS A 45 3.63 7.11 6.49
C LYS A 45 2.93 7.07 5.13
N THR A 46 3.24 8.01 4.24
CA THR A 46 2.62 8.09 2.91
C THR A 46 3.20 7.06 1.94
N LYS A 47 4.52 6.84 1.91
CA LYS A 47 5.16 5.93 0.95
C LYS A 47 5.09 4.47 1.40
N PHE A 48 5.13 4.21 2.70
CA PHE A 48 5.23 2.87 3.28
C PHE A 48 4.25 2.62 4.44
N PRO A 49 2.94 2.92 4.31
CA PRO A 49 1.98 2.80 5.40
C PRO A 49 1.89 1.37 5.94
N PHE A 50 1.95 0.35 5.08
CA PHE A 50 1.88 -1.03 5.54
C PHE A 50 3.11 -1.42 6.37
N ALA A 51 4.30 -0.97 5.98
CA ALA A 51 5.50 -1.15 6.77
C ALA A 51 5.42 -0.38 8.10
N PHE A 52 4.79 0.80 8.09
CA PHE A 52 4.53 1.59 9.29
C PHE A 52 3.59 0.86 10.24
N GLU A 53 2.50 0.27 9.73
CA GLU A 53 1.57 -0.56 10.54
C GLU A 53 2.24 -1.78 11.16
N ILE A 54 3.14 -2.44 10.43
CA ILE A 54 3.93 -3.53 11.00
C ILE A 54 4.84 -3.01 12.12
N SER A 55 5.43 -1.83 11.92
CA SER A 55 6.35 -1.20 12.88
C SER A 55 5.62 -0.74 14.15
N MET A 56 4.38 -0.25 14.02
CA MET A 56 3.47 0.12 15.12
C MET A 56 3.24 -1.02 16.13
N MET A 57 3.41 -2.29 15.72
CA MET A 57 3.31 -3.44 16.63
C MET A 57 4.33 -3.39 17.78
N ILE A 58 5.39 -2.58 17.70
CA ILE A 58 6.34 -2.38 18.78
C ILE A 58 5.75 -1.60 19.96
N VAL A 59 4.78 -0.71 19.71
CA VAL A 59 4.19 0.20 20.71
C VAL A 59 3.60 -0.56 21.89
N PRO A 60 2.64 -1.49 21.71
CA PRO A 60 2.08 -2.23 22.84
C PRO A 60 3.11 -3.13 23.55
N ILE A 61 4.14 -3.59 22.83
CA ILE A 61 5.22 -4.42 23.41
C ILE A 61 6.06 -3.57 24.35
N LEU A 62 6.55 -2.41 23.91
CA LEU A 62 7.36 -1.53 24.74
C LEU A 62 6.58 -0.97 25.92
N PHE A 63 5.32 -0.60 25.70
CA PHE A 63 4.48 -0.17 26.81
C PHE A 63 4.31 -1.27 27.86
N LYS A 64 4.07 -2.52 27.44
CA LYS A 64 3.93 -3.67 28.36
C LYS A 64 5.18 -3.92 29.21
N TYR A 65 6.37 -3.92 28.60
CA TYR A 65 7.61 -4.33 29.28
C TYR A 65 8.39 -3.19 29.91
N LYS A 66 8.26 -1.97 29.39
CA LYS A 66 9.07 -0.81 29.77
C LYS A 66 8.24 0.38 30.25
N ARG A 67 6.91 0.34 30.09
CA ARG A 67 6.00 1.43 30.48
C ARG A 67 6.33 2.78 29.83
N VAL A 68 6.85 2.72 28.61
CA VAL A 68 7.18 3.89 27.79
C VAL A 68 6.36 3.88 26.50
N TYR A 69 6.01 5.08 26.02
CA TYR A 69 5.43 5.29 24.71
C TYR A 69 6.52 5.54 23.67
N VAL A 70 6.25 5.14 22.43
CA VAL A 70 7.18 5.31 21.32
C VAL A 70 6.66 6.43 20.45
N THR A 71 7.51 7.38 20.10
CA THR A 71 7.15 8.48 19.19
C THR A 71 7.06 7.97 17.76
N GLU A 72 6.29 8.66 16.90
CA GLU A 72 6.24 8.34 15.47
C GLU A 72 7.61 8.45 14.80
N ASP A 73 8.52 9.29 15.32
CA ASP A 73 9.89 9.41 14.81
C ASP A 73 10.65 8.08 14.86
N GLU A 74 10.59 7.39 16.00
CA GLU A 74 11.25 6.10 16.24
C GLU A 74 10.56 4.98 15.45
N ILE A 75 9.24 5.01 15.36
CA ILE A 75 8.46 4.06 14.56
C ILE A 75 8.79 4.22 13.06
N SER A 76 8.95 5.45 12.59
CA SER A 76 9.35 5.77 11.22
C SER A 76 10.75 5.23 10.89
N TYR A 77 11.72 5.32 11.80
CA TYR A 77 13.03 4.70 11.57
C TYR A 77 12.97 3.17 11.47
N LEU A 78 12.17 2.52 12.33
CA LEU A 78 11.93 1.08 12.23
C LEU A 78 11.25 0.71 10.90
N THR A 79 10.35 1.56 10.44
CA THR A 79 9.59 1.38 9.20
C THR A 79 10.48 1.25 7.98
N VAL A 80 11.59 1.99 7.90
CA VAL A 80 12.53 1.89 6.77
C VAL A 80 13.09 0.47 6.61
N TYR A 81 13.43 -0.19 7.72
CA TYR A 81 13.93 -1.55 7.68
C TYR A 81 12.85 -2.56 7.28
N VAL A 82 11.63 -2.37 7.80
CA VAL A 82 10.48 -3.22 7.45
C VAL A 82 10.11 -3.04 5.98
N ALA A 83 10.10 -1.81 5.47
CA ALA A 83 9.82 -1.51 4.07
C ALA A 83 10.82 -2.21 3.15
N GLN A 84 12.13 -2.12 3.46
CA GLN A 84 13.17 -2.84 2.72
C GLN A 84 12.94 -4.36 2.72
N PHE A 85 12.48 -4.94 3.83
CA PHE A 85 12.16 -6.37 3.88
C PHE A 85 10.95 -6.71 2.99
N LEU A 86 9.88 -5.93 3.06
CA LEU A 86 8.67 -6.16 2.27
C LEU A 86 8.89 -6.02 0.77
N GLU A 87 9.79 -5.14 0.34
CA GLU A 87 10.12 -4.99 -1.08
C GLU A 87 10.78 -6.26 -1.66
N ASN A 88 11.57 -6.97 -0.87
CA ASN A 88 12.33 -8.15 -1.28
C ASN A 88 11.50 -9.45 -1.35
N GLU A 89 10.35 -9.51 -0.68
CA GLU A 89 9.42 -10.65 -0.69
C GLU A 89 8.43 -10.64 -1.88
N ASN A 90 8.56 -9.67 -2.80
CA ASN A 90 7.60 -9.56 -3.91
C ASN A 90 7.80 -10.64 -4.97
N VAL A 91 6.69 -11.23 -5.42
CA VAL A 91 6.65 -12.08 -6.62
C VAL A 91 7.18 -11.28 -7.81
N LYS A 92 8.21 -11.82 -8.47
CA LYS A 92 8.81 -11.24 -9.66
C LYS A 92 7.81 -11.30 -10.82
N LEU A 93 7.64 -10.20 -11.54
CA LEU A 93 6.81 -10.17 -12.75
C LEU A 93 7.48 -11.03 -13.83
N LYS A 94 6.71 -11.91 -14.46
CA LYS A 94 7.19 -12.68 -15.61
C LYS A 94 7.33 -11.73 -16.80
N THR A 95 8.57 -11.53 -17.25
CA THR A 95 8.90 -10.49 -18.22
C THR A 95 9.51 -11.08 -19.48
N ILE A 96 9.05 -10.63 -20.65
CA ILE A 96 9.69 -10.91 -21.94
C ILE A 96 10.43 -9.65 -22.40
N VAL A 97 11.66 -9.82 -22.88
CA VAL A 97 12.42 -8.72 -23.48
C VAL A 97 12.40 -8.88 -25.00
N VAL A 98 11.88 -7.88 -25.70
CA VAL A 98 11.78 -7.85 -27.15
C VAL A 98 12.83 -6.88 -27.70
N THR A 99 13.86 -7.43 -28.33
CA THR A 99 14.97 -6.64 -28.89
C THR A 99 15.44 -7.22 -30.22
N SER A 100 16.16 -6.39 -31.00
CA SER A 100 16.79 -6.82 -32.24
C SER A 100 17.89 -7.88 -31.97
N GLN A 101 18.25 -8.69 -32.97
CA GLN A 101 19.30 -9.72 -32.83
C GLN A 101 20.72 -9.17 -32.62
N ARG A 102 20.92 -7.86 -32.46
CA ARG A 102 22.24 -7.29 -32.19
C ARG A 102 22.68 -7.64 -30.77
N HIS A 103 23.66 -8.51 -30.67
CA HIS A 103 24.16 -9.07 -29.41
C HIS A 103 24.55 -8.00 -28.38
N SER A 104 25.18 -6.90 -28.81
CA SER A 104 25.62 -5.80 -27.94
C SER A 104 24.46 -5.08 -27.26
N VAL A 105 23.39 -4.78 -28.01
CA VAL A 105 22.20 -4.11 -27.47
C VAL A 105 21.45 -5.03 -26.51
N LYS A 106 21.31 -6.31 -26.86
CA LYS A 106 20.74 -7.33 -25.98
C LYS A 106 21.49 -7.40 -24.65
N GLN A 107 22.82 -7.44 -24.69
CA GLN A 107 23.66 -7.53 -23.50
C GLN A 107 23.52 -6.31 -22.59
N LEU A 108 23.57 -5.10 -23.17
CA LEU A 108 23.43 -3.85 -22.40
C LEU A 108 22.06 -3.75 -21.71
N LEU A 109 20.98 -4.06 -22.43
CA LEU A 109 19.64 -4.03 -21.85
C LEU A 109 19.48 -5.08 -20.74
N THR A 110 20.00 -6.30 -20.95
CA THR A 110 19.93 -7.37 -19.94
C THR A 110 20.71 -6.99 -18.67
N GLN A 111 21.91 -6.42 -18.81
CA GLN A 111 22.71 -5.96 -17.67
C GLN A 111 22.02 -4.83 -16.90
N TRP A 112 21.41 -3.87 -17.62
CA TRP A 112 20.66 -2.79 -16.99
C TRP A 112 19.46 -3.33 -16.19
N LEU A 113 18.70 -4.26 -16.77
CA LEU A 113 17.58 -4.91 -16.09
C LEU A 113 18.02 -5.70 -14.85
N GLU A 114 19.13 -6.44 -14.94
CA GLU A 114 19.66 -7.20 -13.80
C GLU A 114 20.15 -6.27 -12.68
N MET A 115 20.81 -5.16 -13.05
CA MET A 115 21.36 -4.21 -12.08
C MET A 115 20.26 -3.51 -11.26
N TYR A 116 19.17 -3.09 -11.91
CA TYR A 116 18.14 -2.26 -11.27
C TYR A 116 16.87 -3.02 -10.89
N PHE A 117 16.56 -4.14 -11.55
CA PHE A 117 15.25 -4.80 -11.46
C PHE A 117 15.31 -6.30 -11.14
N LYS A 118 16.48 -6.87 -10.81
CA LYS A 118 16.62 -8.30 -10.47
C LYS A 118 15.63 -8.82 -9.43
N ASN A 119 15.24 -7.98 -8.46
CA ASN A 119 14.31 -8.35 -7.38
C ASN A 119 12.84 -8.14 -7.78
N GLN A 120 12.57 -7.51 -8.92
CA GLN A 120 11.24 -7.11 -9.34
C GLN A 120 10.71 -7.89 -10.54
N ILE A 121 11.59 -8.30 -11.45
CA ILE A 121 11.24 -9.02 -12.67
C ILE A 121 12.01 -10.34 -12.80
N ALA A 122 11.37 -11.31 -13.45
CA ALA A 122 11.97 -12.57 -13.86
C ALA A 122 11.93 -12.61 -15.38
N ILE A 123 13.09 -12.50 -16.02
CA ILE A 123 13.20 -12.56 -17.48
C ILE A 123 12.94 -14.01 -17.91
N VAL A 124 11.80 -14.24 -18.55
CA VAL A 124 11.38 -15.56 -19.05
C VAL A 124 12.10 -15.90 -20.35
N ASP A 125 12.17 -14.94 -21.27
CA ASP A 125 12.87 -15.09 -22.54
C ASP A 125 13.25 -13.71 -23.14
N ILE A 126 14.21 -13.73 -24.05
CA ILE A 126 14.66 -12.57 -24.82
C ILE A 126 14.57 -12.90 -26.31
N ILE A 127 13.55 -12.36 -26.95
CA ILE A 127 13.13 -12.75 -28.31
C ILE A 127 13.02 -11.54 -29.24
N ASN A 128 12.81 -11.81 -30.53
CA ASN A 128 12.50 -10.79 -31.52
C ASN A 128 10.97 -10.62 -31.70
N LYS A 129 10.57 -9.57 -32.43
CA LYS A 129 9.15 -9.25 -32.67
C LYS A 129 8.39 -10.35 -33.42
N GLU A 130 9.06 -11.12 -34.27
CA GLU A 130 8.44 -12.21 -35.05
C GLU A 130 8.11 -13.42 -34.17
N ALA A 131 9.01 -13.78 -33.27
CA ALA A 131 8.81 -14.84 -32.29
C ALA A 131 7.73 -14.46 -31.28
N LEU A 132 7.71 -13.20 -30.83
CA LEU A 132 6.69 -12.68 -29.90
C LEU A 132 5.27 -12.88 -30.43
N LYS A 133 5.02 -12.63 -31.72
CA LYS A 133 3.70 -12.80 -32.34
C LYS A 133 3.17 -14.24 -32.29
N LYS A 134 4.05 -15.22 -32.10
CA LYS A 134 3.71 -16.66 -32.05
C LYS A 134 3.65 -17.20 -30.61
N MET A 135 4.00 -16.37 -29.62
CA MET A 135 4.08 -16.78 -28.23
C MET A 135 2.73 -16.58 -27.54
N ASP A 136 2.37 -17.53 -26.68
CA ASP A 136 1.27 -17.34 -25.74
C ASP A 136 1.74 -16.43 -24.59
N LEU A 137 1.09 -15.27 -24.47
CA LEU A 137 1.42 -14.26 -23.47
C LEU A 137 0.53 -14.31 -22.22
N THR A 138 -0.38 -15.29 -22.12
CA THR A 138 -1.37 -15.38 -21.03
C THR A 138 -0.74 -15.39 -19.63
N SER A 139 0.46 -15.96 -19.50
CA SER A 139 1.18 -16.03 -18.22
C SER A 139 2.25 -14.95 -18.04
N ILE A 140 2.39 -14.03 -19.00
CA ILE A 140 3.38 -12.95 -18.99
C ILE A 140 2.73 -11.70 -18.38
N ASP A 141 3.50 -11.00 -17.55
CA ASP A 141 3.06 -9.80 -16.84
C ASP A 141 3.52 -8.52 -17.53
N LEU A 142 4.69 -8.55 -18.17
CA LEU A 142 5.34 -7.38 -18.75
C LEU A 142 6.12 -7.74 -20.01
N VAL A 143 6.06 -6.88 -21.03
CA VAL A 143 6.96 -6.89 -22.17
C VAL A 143 7.83 -5.63 -22.15
N ILE A 144 9.15 -5.79 -22.22
CA ILE A 144 10.09 -4.67 -22.31
C ILE A 144 10.66 -4.63 -23.72
N THR A 145 10.64 -3.47 -24.38
CA THR A 145 11.11 -3.36 -25.76
C THR A 145 11.82 -2.05 -26.07
N LEU A 146 12.67 -2.08 -27.09
CA LEU A 146 13.27 -0.90 -27.73
C LEU A 146 12.49 -0.47 -28.99
N ASP A 147 11.32 -1.05 -29.23
CA ASP A 147 10.41 -0.68 -30.32
C ASP A 147 9.22 0.10 -29.75
N SER A 148 9.23 1.42 -29.87
CA SER A 148 8.17 2.30 -29.38
C SER A 148 6.83 2.16 -30.06
N PHE A 149 6.74 1.38 -31.14
CA PHE A 149 5.49 1.11 -31.84
C PHE A 149 4.90 -0.26 -31.51
N LEU A 150 5.49 -1.01 -30.57
CA LEU A 150 4.94 -2.28 -30.14
C LEU A 150 3.79 -2.05 -29.15
N ILE A 151 2.57 -2.34 -29.58
CA ILE A 151 1.37 -2.33 -28.76
C ILE A 151 0.81 -3.74 -28.72
N LEU A 152 0.51 -4.23 -27.51
CA LEU A 152 -0.13 -5.52 -27.28
C LEU A 152 -1.45 -5.29 -26.52
N LYS A 153 -2.47 -6.09 -26.80
CA LYS A 153 -3.80 -5.92 -26.19
C LYS A 153 -3.89 -6.45 -24.76
N ASP A 154 -3.20 -7.53 -24.46
CA ASP A 154 -3.46 -8.33 -23.24
C ASP A 154 -2.29 -8.32 -22.24
N VAL A 155 -1.19 -7.62 -22.58
CA VAL A 155 0.00 -7.52 -21.73
C VAL A 155 0.58 -6.10 -21.78
N GLU A 156 0.99 -5.60 -20.63
CA GLU A 156 1.62 -4.29 -20.50
C GLU A 156 2.97 -4.24 -21.24
N VAL A 157 3.19 -3.17 -22.00
CA VAL A 157 4.40 -2.97 -22.79
C VAL A 157 5.15 -1.74 -22.29
N PHE A 158 6.35 -1.95 -21.75
CA PHE A 158 7.31 -0.89 -21.49
C PHE A 158 8.19 -0.67 -22.72
N SER A 159 7.97 0.43 -23.42
CA SER A 159 8.75 0.78 -24.60
C SER A 159 9.72 1.95 -24.37
N MET A 160 10.91 1.82 -24.94
CA MET A 160 11.94 2.85 -25.01
C MET A 160 12.35 3.09 -26.45
N ASP A 161 12.65 4.34 -26.82
CA ASP A 161 13.13 4.67 -28.16
C ASP A 161 14.64 4.41 -28.35
N LYS A 162 15.38 4.32 -27.23
CA LYS A 162 16.84 4.26 -27.17
C LYS A 162 17.26 3.36 -26.01
N LEU A 163 18.58 3.24 -25.81
CA LEU A 163 19.12 2.57 -24.62
C LEU A 163 18.59 3.26 -23.33
N PRO A 164 18.42 2.50 -22.24
CA PRO A 164 17.80 3.02 -21.03
C PRO A 164 18.54 4.19 -20.40
N GLU A 165 17.78 5.18 -19.93
CA GLU A 165 18.27 6.33 -19.17
C GLU A 165 17.80 6.25 -17.70
N ILE A 166 18.30 7.15 -16.84
CA ILE A 166 17.89 7.22 -15.42
C ILE A 166 16.38 7.40 -15.28
N LYS A 167 15.76 8.23 -16.12
CA LYS A 167 14.29 8.43 -16.15
C LYS A 167 13.50 7.14 -16.44
N ASP A 168 14.09 6.21 -17.20
CA ASP A 168 13.43 4.94 -17.52
C ASP A 168 13.41 4.00 -16.32
N ILE A 169 14.31 4.20 -15.35
CA ILE A 169 14.26 3.49 -14.07
C ILE A 169 12.97 3.84 -13.33
N GLU A 170 12.68 5.14 -13.21
CA GLU A 170 11.46 5.63 -12.56
C GLU A 170 10.20 5.19 -13.29
N ARG A 171 10.16 5.31 -14.63
CA ARG A 171 9.01 4.89 -15.44
C ARG A 171 8.74 3.39 -15.32
N LEU A 172 9.79 2.56 -15.39
CA LEU A 172 9.63 1.10 -15.30
C LEU A 172 9.22 0.67 -13.88
N ASN A 173 9.76 1.29 -12.83
CA ASN A 173 9.30 1.06 -11.45
C ASN A 173 7.80 1.36 -11.30
N SER A 174 7.34 2.52 -11.81
CA SER A 174 5.93 2.87 -11.79
C SER A 174 5.06 1.85 -12.53
N MET A 175 5.49 1.39 -13.71
CA MET A 175 4.76 0.37 -14.47
C MET A 175 4.71 -1.00 -13.76
N ILE A 176 5.84 -1.47 -13.22
CA ILE A 176 5.90 -2.71 -12.44
C ILE A 176 4.94 -2.63 -11.25
N HIS A 177 4.92 -1.49 -10.56
CA HIS A 177 4.01 -1.24 -9.45
C HIS A 177 2.54 -1.31 -9.89
N MET A 178 2.19 -0.66 -11.01
CA MET A 178 0.83 -0.72 -11.58
C MET A 178 0.40 -2.14 -11.96
N ILE A 179 1.27 -2.92 -12.61
CA ILE A 179 0.97 -4.30 -13.02
C ILE A 179 0.65 -5.18 -11.82
N ARG A 180 1.47 -5.09 -10.77
CA ARG A 180 1.28 -5.83 -9.51
C ARG A 180 -0.08 -5.55 -8.89
N MET A 181 -0.52 -4.31 -9.00
CA MET A 181 -1.76 -3.85 -8.38
C MET A 181 -2.99 -4.21 -9.20
N ASN A 182 -3.00 -3.96 -10.52
CA ASN A 182 -4.19 -4.17 -11.35
C ASN A 182 -4.74 -5.60 -11.35
N LYS A 183 -3.88 -6.64 -11.34
CA LYS A 183 -4.34 -8.04 -11.37
C LYS A 183 -4.92 -8.53 -10.03
N ARG A 184 -4.51 -7.93 -8.91
CA ARG A 184 -4.86 -8.40 -7.55
C ARG A 184 -5.85 -7.49 -6.84
N VAL A 185 -5.78 -6.19 -7.05
CA VAL A 185 -6.60 -5.19 -6.36
C VAL A 185 -8.08 -5.33 -6.72
N SER A 186 -8.45 -5.55 -7.99
CA SER A 186 -9.86 -5.72 -8.37
C SER A 186 -10.58 -6.79 -7.54
N LYS A 187 -9.95 -7.95 -7.32
CA LYS A 187 -10.51 -9.04 -6.51
C LYS A 187 -10.60 -8.69 -5.02
N ILE A 188 -9.70 -7.84 -4.53
CA ILE A 188 -9.67 -7.35 -3.15
C ILE A 188 -10.78 -6.32 -2.95
N LEU A 189 -10.95 -5.39 -3.89
CA LEU A 189 -12.04 -4.42 -3.89
C LEU A 189 -13.40 -5.14 -3.91
N ASP A 190 -13.59 -6.12 -4.81
CA ASP A 190 -14.84 -6.90 -4.89
C ASP A 190 -15.18 -7.60 -3.57
N ARG A 191 -14.15 -8.03 -2.84
CA ARG A 191 -14.30 -8.74 -1.58
C ARG A 191 -14.61 -7.81 -0.41
N TYR A 192 -13.93 -6.67 -0.34
CA TYR A 192 -13.89 -5.84 0.88
C TYR A 192 -14.65 -4.52 0.79
N ILE A 193 -14.92 -4.01 -0.42
CA ILE A 193 -15.61 -2.73 -0.63
C ILE A 193 -16.84 -2.97 -1.49
N GLN A 194 -17.96 -3.22 -0.81
CA GLN A 194 -19.27 -3.36 -1.43
C GLN A 194 -20.00 -2.02 -1.37
N LYS A 195 -20.91 -1.78 -2.32
CA LYS A 195 -21.61 -0.49 -2.44
C LYS A 195 -22.45 -0.15 -1.20
N GLU A 196 -22.94 -1.16 -0.49
CA GLU A 196 -23.72 -1.00 0.74
C GLU A 196 -22.88 -0.43 1.90
N HIS A 197 -21.56 -0.54 1.79
CA HIS A 197 -20.56 -0.02 2.72
C HIS A 197 -19.94 1.29 2.27
N VAL A 198 -20.55 1.96 1.29
CA VAL A 198 -20.12 3.28 0.84
C VAL A 198 -21.23 4.26 1.14
N LYS A 199 -20.91 5.30 1.92
CA LYS A 199 -21.84 6.38 2.23
C LYS A 199 -21.26 7.74 1.85
N VAL A 200 -22.05 8.49 1.08
CA VAL A 200 -21.77 9.88 0.76
C VAL A 200 -22.48 10.78 1.74
N TYR A 201 -21.74 11.68 2.38
CA TYR A 201 -22.23 12.67 3.32
C TYR A 201 -22.20 14.06 2.67
N PRO A 202 -23.33 14.77 2.60
CA PRO A 202 -23.39 16.10 1.97
C PRO A 202 -22.67 17.18 2.79
N ASP A 203 -22.53 16.98 4.09
CA ASP A 203 -21.88 17.88 5.04
C ASP A 203 -20.74 17.19 5.78
N THR A 204 -19.97 17.98 6.53
CA THR A 204 -18.91 17.49 7.40
C THR A 204 -19.50 16.86 8.67
N LYS A 205 -18.70 16.03 9.34
CA LYS A 205 -19.03 15.43 10.64
C LYS A 205 -17.85 15.55 11.59
N GLU A 206 -18.14 15.56 12.88
CA GLU A 206 -17.09 15.38 13.88
C GLU A 206 -16.55 13.94 13.78
N LEU A 207 -15.24 13.77 13.97
CA LEU A 207 -14.56 12.50 13.72
C LEU A 207 -15.13 11.38 14.60
N SER A 208 -15.36 11.66 15.88
CA SER A 208 -15.89 10.67 16.82
C SER A 208 -17.30 10.22 16.44
N GLU A 209 -18.17 11.16 16.03
CA GLU A 209 -19.51 10.83 15.51
C GLU A 209 -19.45 9.99 14.23
N LEU A 210 -18.57 10.34 13.29
CA LEU A 210 -18.39 9.61 12.04
C LEU A 210 -17.91 8.18 12.31
N LEU A 211 -16.86 8.02 13.12
CA LEU A 211 -16.30 6.71 13.47
C LEU A 211 -17.29 5.84 14.24
N GLN A 212 -18.13 6.43 15.10
CA GLN A 212 -19.19 5.71 15.80
C GLN A 212 -20.23 5.14 14.83
N GLU A 213 -20.69 5.96 13.88
CA GLU A 213 -21.66 5.56 12.86
C GLU A 213 -21.10 4.44 11.95
N MET A 214 -19.87 4.60 11.48
CA MET A 214 -19.21 3.60 10.63
C MET A 214 -18.95 2.30 11.40
N SER A 215 -18.59 2.37 12.69
CA SER A 215 -18.43 1.19 13.54
C SER A 215 -19.76 0.43 13.70
N GLN A 216 -20.87 1.15 13.86
CA GLN A 216 -22.20 0.55 13.92
C GLN A 216 -22.55 -0.17 12.61
N LYS A 217 -22.20 0.40 11.45
CA LYS A 217 -22.41 -0.24 10.14
C LYS A 217 -21.61 -1.54 9.97
N LEU A 218 -20.35 -1.54 10.42
CA LEU A 218 -19.52 -2.74 10.44
C LEU A 218 -20.12 -3.84 11.34
N HIS A 219 -20.72 -3.47 12.46
CA HIS A 219 -21.39 -4.42 13.36
C HIS A 219 -22.69 -4.99 12.76
N GLU A 220 -23.55 -4.13 12.22
CA GLU A 220 -24.81 -4.52 11.54
C GLU A 220 -24.57 -5.53 10.42
N SER A 221 -23.41 -5.45 9.78
CA SER A 221 -23.01 -6.32 8.67
C SER A 221 -22.20 -7.54 9.11
N GLY A 222 -22.01 -7.71 10.42
CA GLY A 222 -21.37 -8.88 11.02
C GLY A 222 -19.84 -8.96 10.85
N PHE A 223 -19.17 -7.83 10.62
CA PHE A 223 -17.69 -7.80 10.57
C PHE A 223 -17.04 -7.74 11.94
N ILE A 224 -17.69 -7.07 12.90
CA ILE A 224 -17.23 -6.93 14.28
C ILE A 224 -18.31 -7.37 15.27
N SER A 225 -17.88 -7.91 16.41
CA SER A 225 -18.78 -8.39 17.47
C SER A 225 -19.04 -7.38 18.58
N ASP A 226 -18.12 -6.44 18.81
CA ASP A 226 -18.18 -5.43 19.87
C ASP A 226 -17.97 -4.03 19.29
N THR A 227 -19.08 -3.35 18.98
CA THR A 227 -19.06 -1.99 18.43
C THR A 227 -18.36 -1.00 19.37
N LYS A 228 -18.60 -1.11 20.68
CA LYS A 228 -18.09 -0.14 21.65
C LYS A 228 -16.58 -0.29 21.79
N GLY A 229 -16.11 -1.50 22.03
CA GLY A 229 -14.67 -1.78 22.15
C GLY A 229 -13.90 -1.43 20.88
N PHE A 230 -14.45 -1.75 19.71
CA PHE A 230 -13.84 -1.38 18.43
C PHE A 230 -13.76 0.14 18.25
N TYR A 231 -14.86 0.85 18.45
CA TYR A 231 -14.91 2.31 18.33
C TYR A 231 -13.93 3.01 19.28
N GLU A 232 -13.92 2.61 20.56
CA GLU A 232 -13.01 3.20 21.56
C GLU A 232 -11.54 2.97 21.20
N ASP A 233 -11.19 1.79 20.69
CA ASP A 233 -9.82 1.47 20.27
C ASP A 233 -9.40 2.26 19.01
N VAL A 234 -10.29 2.38 18.03
CA VAL A 234 -10.04 3.20 16.82
C VAL A 234 -9.88 4.67 17.21
N LEU A 235 -10.77 5.22 18.03
CA LEU A 235 -10.69 6.63 18.43
C LEU A 235 -9.42 6.91 19.25
N LEU A 236 -9.06 6.00 20.16
CA LEU A 236 -7.82 6.10 20.92
C LEU A 236 -6.60 6.03 20.00
N ARG A 237 -6.65 5.17 18.97
CA ARG A 237 -5.60 5.11 17.96
C ARG A 237 -5.49 6.42 17.20
N GLU A 238 -6.57 6.93 16.62
CA GLU A 238 -6.52 8.17 15.83
C GLU A 238 -6.09 9.39 16.66
N LYS A 239 -6.35 9.39 17.96
CA LYS A 239 -5.85 10.43 18.87
C LYS A 239 -4.34 10.40 19.08
N ASN A 240 -3.73 9.21 19.13
CA ASN A 240 -2.31 9.04 19.48
C ASN A 240 -1.39 8.81 18.27
N TYR A 241 -1.91 8.15 17.23
CA TYR A 241 -1.22 7.76 16.01
C TYR A 241 -2.18 7.88 14.82
N PRO A 242 -2.46 9.11 14.36
CA PRO A 242 -3.40 9.38 13.27
C PRO A 242 -3.07 8.59 12.00
N THR A 243 -4.10 8.03 11.35
CA THR A 243 -3.97 7.21 10.13
C THR A 243 -4.19 8.01 8.84
N ASN A 244 -3.92 9.32 8.89
CA ASN A 244 -3.94 10.17 7.72
C ASN A 244 -2.99 9.59 6.65
N LEU A 245 -3.50 9.47 5.43
CA LEU A 245 -2.75 9.08 4.25
C LEU A 245 -2.87 10.19 3.22
N GLY A 246 -1.82 11.00 3.10
CA GLY A 246 -1.92 12.31 2.46
C GLY A 246 -2.86 13.26 3.22
N SER A 247 -3.32 14.32 2.55
CA SER A 247 -4.06 15.40 3.20
C SER A 247 -5.59 15.30 3.13
N GLN A 248 -6.13 14.35 2.35
CA GLN A 248 -7.57 14.23 2.06
C GLN A 248 -8.18 12.89 2.45
N MET A 249 -7.36 11.94 2.92
CA MET A 249 -7.78 10.58 3.19
C MET A 249 -7.22 10.08 4.52
N MET A 250 -7.98 9.22 5.21
CA MET A 250 -7.50 8.47 6.37
C MET A 250 -7.99 7.02 6.32
N VAL A 251 -7.27 6.14 7.01
CA VAL A 251 -7.54 4.68 7.02
C VAL A 251 -7.64 4.15 8.45
N PRO A 252 -8.66 4.56 9.22
CA PRO A 252 -8.74 4.24 10.64
C PRO A 252 -8.99 2.76 10.84
N HIS A 253 -8.37 2.18 11.86
CA HIS A 253 -8.53 0.76 12.17
C HIS A 253 -8.05 0.45 13.58
N ALA A 254 -8.63 -0.57 14.21
CA ALA A 254 -8.27 -0.92 15.58
C ALA A 254 -6.82 -1.43 15.70
N LEU A 255 -6.13 -1.05 16.78
CA LEU A 255 -4.82 -1.61 17.15
C LEU A 255 -4.97 -3.07 17.56
N PHE A 256 -6.01 -3.38 18.33
CA PHE A 256 -6.38 -4.75 18.69
C PHE A 256 -7.41 -5.32 17.71
N THR A 257 -7.50 -6.65 17.62
CA THR A 257 -8.47 -7.28 16.73
C THR A 257 -9.79 -7.49 17.45
N PHE A 258 -10.86 -6.91 16.89
CA PHE A 258 -12.25 -7.08 17.29
C PHE A 258 -13.11 -7.72 16.17
N ALA A 259 -12.48 -8.01 15.03
CA ALA A 259 -13.15 -8.42 13.81
C ALA A 259 -13.16 -9.94 13.63
N ASP A 260 -14.34 -10.47 13.34
CA ASP A 260 -14.54 -11.87 12.96
C ASP A 260 -14.24 -12.10 11.48
N LYS A 261 -14.39 -11.05 10.67
CA LYS A 261 -14.12 -11.01 9.23
C LYS A 261 -13.55 -9.65 8.86
N THR A 262 -12.69 -9.63 7.84
CA THR A 262 -12.22 -8.35 7.29
C THR A 262 -13.34 -7.66 6.54
N GLY A 263 -13.55 -6.37 6.81
CA GLY A 263 -14.55 -5.52 6.17
C GLY A 263 -14.12 -4.06 6.18
N ILE A 264 -14.64 -3.27 5.25
CA ILE A 264 -14.31 -1.85 5.08
C ILE A 264 -15.60 -1.06 4.96
N GLU A 265 -15.76 -0.05 5.81
CA GLU A 265 -16.79 0.97 5.67
C GLU A 265 -16.15 2.24 5.12
N VAL A 266 -16.77 2.85 4.11
CA VAL A 266 -16.25 4.02 3.40
C VAL A 266 -17.18 5.21 3.59
N ALA A 267 -16.61 6.32 4.07
CA ALA A 267 -17.29 7.60 4.13
C ALA A 267 -16.64 8.59 3.14
N LEU A 268 -17.46 9.14 2.25
CA LEU A 268 -17.12 10.26 1.38
C LEU A 268 -17.82 11.53 1.87
N LEU A 269 -17.07 12.49 2.40
CA LEU A 269 -17.56 13.77 2.90
C LEU A 269 -17.44 14.86 1.82
N LYS A 270 -18.55 15.49 1.46
CA LYS A 270 -18.54 16.61 0.49
C LYS A 270 -17.97 17.90 1.09
N LYS A 271 -17.99 18.05 2.42
CA LYS A 271 -17.23 19.07 3.15
C LYS A 271 -16.19 18.36 4.03
N PRO A 272 -14.92 18.77 4.01
CA PRO A 272 -13.87 18.09 4.75
C PRO A 272 -14.10 18.19 6.26
N LEU A 273 -13.62 17.18 7.00
CA LEU A 273 -13.36 17.29 8.43
C LEU A 273 -11.89 17.61 8.65
N GLU A 274 -11.60 18.39 9.68
CA GLU A 274 -10.22 18.68 10.08
C GLU A 274 -9.74 17.63 11.08
N HIS A 275 -8.62 16.97 10.79
CA HIS A 275 -8.00 16.02 11.69
C HIS A 275 -6.48 16.09 11.57
N ASP A 276 -5.80 16.40 12.67
CA ASP A 276 -4.33 16.47 12.74
C ASP A 276 -3.72 17.37 11.63
N GLY A 277 -4.33 18.54 11.42
CA GLY A 277 -3.90 19.51 10.39
C GLY A 277 -4.28 19.14 8.95
N ASN A 278 -4.95 18.01 8.72
CA ASN A 278 -5.39 17.55 7.39
C ASN A 278 -6.89 17.83 7.16
N GLN A 279 -7.27 17.96 5.89
CA GLN A 279 -8.64 18.24 5.44
C GLN A 279 -9.23 16.97 4.82
N VAL A 280 -9.67 16.05 5.67
CA VAL A 280 -10.08 14.70 5.29
C VAL A 280 -11.47 14.71 4.67
N GLN A 281 -11.59 14.10 3.49
CA GLN A 281 -12.87 13.89 2.80
C GLN A 281 -13.18 12.41 2.57
N LEU A 282 -12.16 11.55 2.60
CA LEU A 282 -12.34 10.13 2.33
C LEU A 282 -11.83 9.30 3.51
N VAL A 283 -12.72 8.54 4.13
CA VAL A 283 -12.40 7.72 5.31
C VAL A 283 -12.68 6.25 4.97
N PHE A 284 -11.67 5.40 5.10
CA PHE A 284 -11.83 3.95 5.01
C PHE A 284 -11.65 3.34 6.39
N LEU A 285 -12.74 3.01 7.09
CA LEU A 285 -12.67 2.34 8.39
C LEU A 285 -12.54 0.84 8.19
N LEU A 286 -11.41 0.26 8.64
CA LEU A 286 -11.11 -1.16 8.44
C LEU A 286 -11.39 -1.96 9.73
N ALA A 287 -12.20 -3.00 9.59
CA ALA A 287 -12.23 -4.14 10.51
C ALA A 287 -11.30 -5.22 9.95
N LEU A 288 -10.27 -5.64 10.71
CA LEU A 288 -9.25 -6.58 10.23
C LEU A 288 -9.24 -7.87 11.05
N GLU A 289 -9.50 -9.01 10.41
CA GLU A 289 -9.46 -10.33 11.07
C GLU A 289 -8.03 -10.81 11.34
N LYS A 290 -7.85 -11.71 12.32
CA LYS A 290 -6.57 -12.41 12.57
C LYS A 290 -6.39 -13.60 11.61
N LYS A 291 -6.32 -13.37 10.31
CA LYS A 291 -5.99 -14.43 9.33
C LYS A 291 -4.80 -14.07 8.47
N ARG A 292 -4.14 -15.12 7.98
CA ARG A 292 -3.08 -15.02 6.98
C ARG A 292 -3.61 -14.41 5.71
N ASN A 293 -3.20 -13.18 5.42
CA ASN A 293 -3.62 -12.54 4.20
C ASN A 293 -2.61 -11.52 3.65
N ASP A 294 -1.96 -11.89 2.54
CA ASP A 294 -1.10 -10.98 1.75
C ASP A 294 -1.90 -9.83 1.12
N GLU A 295 -3.24 -9.92 1.11
CA GLU A 295 -4.14 -8.89 0.60
C GLU A 295 -4.09 -7.59 1.40
N MET A 296 -3.63 -7.61 2.67
CA MET A 296 -3.50 -6.38 3.46
C MET A 296 -2.41 -5.46 2.89
N ASN A 297 -1.26 -6.02 2.51
CA ASN A 297 -0.22 -5.24 1.83
C ASN A 297 -0.78 -4.61 0.54
N LEU A 298 -1.52 -5.39 -0.25
CA LEU A 298 -2.12 -4.94 -1.50
C LEU A 298 -3.19 -3.86 -1.28
N LEU A 299 -3.97 -3.96 -0.21
CA LEU A 299 -4.97 -2.95 0.16
C LEU A 299 -4.32 -1.63 0.55
N PHE A 300 -3.27 -1.66 1.37
CA PHE A 300 -2.52 -0.45 1.73
C PHE A 300 -1.77 0.15 0.53
N GLN A 301 -1.23 -0.68 -0.37
CA GLN A 301 -0.69 -0.20 -1.65
C GLN A 301 -1.77 0.51 -2.47
N PHE A 302 -3.00 -0.04 -2.51
CA PHE A 302 -4.12 0.58 -3.22
C PHE A 302 -4.45 1.97 -2.65
N PHE A 303 -4.51 2.10 -1.33
CA PHE A 303 -4.69 3.39 -0.66
C PHE A 303 -3.58 4.39 -1.03
N ASN A 304 -2.32 3.95 -1.08
CA ASN A 304 -1.23 4.82 -1.54
C ASN A 304 -1.42 5.30 -2.98
N GLN A 305 -1.95 4.46 -3.86
CA GLN A 305 -2.20 4.86 -5.24
C GLN A 305 -3.30 5.91 -5.36
N ILE A 306 -4.38 5.78 -4.57
CA ILE A 306 -5.43 6.81 -4.48
C ILE A 306 -4.77 8.16 -4.15
N VAL A 307 -3.94 8.20 -3.12
CA VAL A 307 -3.29 9.43 -2.65
C VAL A 307 -2.23 9.96 -3.62
N SER A 308 -1.50 9.08 -4.29
CA SER A 308 -0.43 9.45 -5.22
C SER A 308 -0.94 10.01 -6.56
N HIS A 309 -2.18 9.68 -6.95
CA HIS A 309 -2.76 10.09 -8.24
C HIS A 309 -3.82 11.16 -8.05
N LYS A 310 -3.43 12.44 -8.13
CA LYS A 310 -4.34 13.59 -7.95
C LYS A 310 -5.62 13.53 -8.78
N LYS A 311 -5.52 13.10 -10.05
CA LYS A 311 -6.68 12.98 -10.94
C LYS A 311 -7.65 11.91 -10.44
N TYR A 312 -7.14 10.75 -10.05
CA TYR A 312 -7.94 9.65 -9.53
C TYR A 312 -8.60 10.01 -8.19
N MET A 313 -7.86 10.62 -7.26
CA MET A 313 -8.42 11.17 -6.02
C MET A 313 -9.55 12.16 -6.32
N HIS A 314 -9.33 13.09 -7.25
CA HIS A 314 -10.35 14.08 -7.63
C HIS A 314 -11.62 13.42 -8.17
N GLU A 315 -11.50 12.42 -9.06
CA GLU A 315 -12.63 11.66 -9.59
C GLU A 315 -13.42 10.94 -8.48
N LEU A 316 -12.74 10.32 -7.52
CA LEU A 316 -13.38 9.70 -6.36
C LEU A 316 -14.17 10.72 -5.53
N LEU A 317 -13.59 11.90 -5.27
CA LEU A 317 -14.23 12.95 -4.46
C LEU A 317 -15.47 13.57 -5.13
N GLN A 318 -15.52 13.56 -6.47
CA GLN A 318 -16.68 14.06 -7.21
C GLN A 318 -17.88 13.10 -7.19
N SER A 319 -17.72 11.86 -6.75
CA SER A 319 -18.79 10.84 -6.75
C SER A 319 -20.04 11.29 -5.99
N GLU A 320 -21.19 11.32 -6.63
CA GLU A 320 -22.44 11.85 -6.06
C GLU A 320 -23.14 10.85 -5.13
N ASP A 321 -22.95 9.55 -5.39
CA ASP A 321 -23.53 8.44 -4.64
C ASP A 321 -22.56 7.25 -4.57
N SER A 322 -22.99 6.18 -3.91
CA SER A 322 -22.21 4.96 -3.73
C SER A 322 -21.97 4.20 -5.04
N ASP A 323 -22.92 4.19 -5.98
CA ASP A 323 -22.77 3.51 -7.27
C ASP A 323 -21.72 4.20 -8.14
N VAL A 324 -21.74 5.54 -8.20
CA VAL A 324 -20.72 6.34 -8.89
C VAL A 324 -19.36 6.19 -8.21
N PHE A 325 -19.31 6.21 -6.87
CA PHE A 325 -18.05 6.03 -6.15
C PHE A 325 -17.42 4.68 -6.44
N ILE A 326 -18.20 3.60 -6.35
CA ILE A 326 -17.77 2.25 -6.70
C ILE A 326 -17.29 2.21 -8.15
N LYS A 327 -18.07 2.73 -9.10
CA LYS A 327 -17.66 2.77 -10.51
C LYS A 327 -16.31 3.47 -10.69
N ASN A 328 -16.11 4.62 -10.05
CA ASN A 328 -14.84 5.35 -10.11
C ASN A 328 -13.71 4.57 -9.42
N LEU A 329 -13.98 3.91 -8.30
CA LEU A 329 -13.04 3.04 -7.59
C LEU A 329 -12.55 1.87 -8.47
N TYR A 330 -13.45 1.30 -9.28
CA TYR A 330 -13.15 0.22 -10.22
C TYR A 330 -12.58 0.70 -11.57
N SER A 331 -12.82 1.97 -11.95
CA SER A 331 -12.16 2.60 -13.10
C SER A 331 -10.69 2.90 -12.86
N PHE A 332 -10.14 2.44 -11.73
CA PHE A 332 -8.71 2.41 -11.46
C PHE A 332 -7.87 1.72 -12.55
N LYS A 333 -8.49 0.92 -13.42
CA LYS A 333 -7.85 0.57 -14.70
C LYS A 333 -7.83 1.81 -15.60
N LEU A 334 -6.62 2.28 -15.90
CA LEU A 334 -6.29 3.37 -16.82
C LEU A 334 -6.26 4.75 -16.18
N LEU A 335 -5.07 5.14 -15.74
CA LEU A 335 -4.59 6.47 -16.10
C LEU A 335 -3.42 6.27 -17.07
N GLU A 336 -3.74 6.43 -18.35
CA GLU A 336 -2.79 6.76 -19.42
C GLU A 336 -1.95 7.99 -19.07
#